data_AF-J4DPH8-F1
#
_entry.id   AF-J4DPH8-F1
#
_cell.length_a   1.000
_cell.length_b   1.000
_cell.length_c   1.000
_cell.angle_alpha   90.00
_cell.angle_beta   90.00
_cell.angle_gamma   90.00
#
_symmetry.space_group_name_H-M   'P 1'
#
loop_
_entity.id
_entity.type
_entity.pdbx_description
1 polymer ?
#
loop_
_entity_poly.entity_id
_entity_poly.type
_entity_poly.pdbx_seq_one_letter_code
_entity_poly.pdbx_strand_id
1 'polypeptide(L)'
;MTRHPSQRWGIFCSTHSFSSVPWSFSIILIIFTIYICNFGIMNSLFVALFAVATVSASPFVFDDHLVKDGSPKLSVFHHVSSSSGSGSLASKLRFLHLVPAADHLSAFSEGLASAHFSGSPKVHPPLKPDSDEKLVELLGLSDCSKFHAAVVSFFSSASSSVFTKFLSWEKDKGASSLSSLSELVDFVHVHVDLALKSVFSDLVRKGLSAHVFTHALHSKLS
;
A
#
# COMPACT_ATOMS: atom_id res chain seq x y z
N MET A 1 -23.03 -15.81 -2.79
CA MET A 1 -22.56 -15.51 -4.16
C MET A 1 -22.50 -13.99 -4.32
N THR A 2 -21.40 -13.37 -3.90
CA THR A 2 -21.17 -11.91 -3.95
C THR A 2 -19.66 -11.66 -3.72
N ARG A 3 -18.86 -11.62 -4.79
CA ARG A 3 -17.46 -11.17 -4.70
C ARG A 3 -17.46 -9.63 -4.80
N HIS A 4 -16.90 -8.94 -3.81
CA HIS A 4 -16.70 -7.49 -3.87
C HIS A 4 -15.45 -7.13 -4.70
N PRO A 5 -15.55 -6.31 -5.76
CA PRO A 5 -14.40 -5.78 -6.47
C PRO A 5 -14.30 -4.25 -6.29
N SER A 6 -13.34 -3.76 -5.49
CA SER A 6 -12.83 -2.36 -5.59
C SER A 6 -11.72 -2.03 -4.57
N GLN A 7 -10.58 -2.73 -4.64
CA GLN A 7 -9.36 -2.26 -3.98
C GLN A 7 -8.57 -1.34 -4.91
N ARG A 8 -8.87 -0.04 -4.85
CA ARG A 8 -8.05 1.04 -5.45
C ARG A 8 -6.91 1.41 -4.49
N TRP A 9 -5.74 1.68 -5.04
CA TRP A 9 -4.52 1.98 -4.29
C TRP A 9 -4.44 3.48 -4.04
N GLY A 10 -4.97 3.92 -2.89
CA GLY A 10 -5.38 5.31 -2.65
C GLY A 10 -4.30 6.39 -2.81
N ILE A 11 -3.05 6.17 -2.36
CA ILE A 11 -2.00 7.21 -2.46
C ILE A 11 -1.40 7.37 -3.84
N PHE A 12 -1.49 6.33 -4.66
CA PHE A 12 -1.26 6.55 -6.06
C PHE A 12 -2.23 7.64 -6.57
N CYS A 13 -3.49 7.72 -6.11
CA CYS A 13 -4.56 8.37 -6.90
C CYS A 13 -5.48 9.38 -6.20
N SER A 14 -5.16 9.87 -5.00
CA SER A 14 -6.04 10.80 -4.29
C SER A 14 -6.13 12.17 -4.99
N THR A 15 -7.32 12.52 -5.47
CA THR A 15 -7.74 13.90 -5.76
C THR A 15 -9.22 14.08 -5.42
N HIS A 16 -9.54 15.20 -4.77
CA HIS A 16 -10.85 15.72 -4.35
C HIS A 16 -11.43 15.33 -2.98
N SER A 17 -11.68 16.39 -2.21
CA SER A 17 -12.46 16.51 -0.97
C SER A 17 -13.96 16.25 -1.19
N PHE A 18 -14.71 15.80 -0.16
CA PHE A 18 -16.05 16.32 0.20
C PHE A 18 -16.70 15.63 1.43
N SER A 19 -16.60 16.28 2.60
CA SER A 19 -17.56 16.28 3.75
C SER A 19 -18.18 15.00 4.39
N SER A 20 -18.14 15.01 5.74
CA SER A 20 -19.02 14.35 6.73
C SER A 20 -18.78 12.88 7.13
N VAL A 21 -18.87 12.62 8.44
CA VAL A 21 -18.51 11.37 9.14
C VAL A 21 -19.58 11.02 10.19
N PRO A 22 -20.11 9.77 10.26
CA PRO A 22 -20.99 9.32 11.35
C PRO A 22 -20.22 8.74 12.55
N TRP A 23 -20.65 9.08 13.77
CA TRP A 23 -19.95 8.83 15.04
C TRP A 23 -20.30 7.49 15.74
N SER A 24 -20.41 6.38 15.00
CA SER A 24 -21.09 5.17 15.53
C SER A 24 -20.26 4.22 16.41
N PHE A 25 -18.93 4.33 16.45
CA PHE A 25 -18.07 3.28 17.04
C PHE A 25 -17.72 3.43 18.54
N SER A 26 -17.99 4.57 19.18
CA SER A 26 -17.59 4.80 20.58
C SER A 26 -18.52 4.17 21.64
N ILE A 27 -19.73 3.74 21.29
CA ILE A 27 -20.76 3.34 22.28
C ILE A 27 -20.56 1.91 22.81
N ILE A 28 -20.05 1.00 21.97
CA ILE A 28 -19.93 -0.44 22.34
C ILE A 28 -18.90 -0.66 23.45
N LEU A 29 -17.84 0.16 23.52
CA LEU A 29 -16.80 0.02 24.53
C LEU A 29 -17.28 0.40 25.95
N ILE A 30 -18.24 1.32 26.07
CA ILE A 30 -18.72 1.86 27.36
C ILE A 30 -19.60 0.85 28.10
N ILE A 31 -20.42 0.08 27.38
CA ILE A 31 -21.35 -0.89 27.98
C ILE A 31 -20.59 -2.05 28.65
N PHE A 32 -19.45 -2.45 28.10
CA PHE A 32 -18.64 -3.54 28.65
C PHE A 32 -17.96 -3.16 29.98
N THR A 33 -17.56 -1.91 30.16
CA THR A 33 -16.95 -1.42 31.42
C THR A 33 -17.95 -1.39 32.57
N ILE A 34 -19.21 -1.05 32.32
CA ILE A 34 -20.25 -0.93 33.35
C ILE A 34 -20.64 -2.30 33.93
N TYR A 35 -20.66 -3.36 33.12
CA TYR A 35 -21.00 -4.71 33.58
C TYR A 35 -19.97 -5.30 34.54
N ILE A 36 -18.67 -4.97 34.37
CA ILE A 36 -17.58 -5.48 35.22
C ILE A 36 -17.63 -4.86 36.64
N CYS A 37 -18.18 -3.65 36.81
CA CYS A 37 -18.24 -2.99 38.13
C CYS A 37 -19.31 -3.54 39.08
N ASN A 38 -20.32 -4.29 38.59
CA ASN A 38 -21.42 -4.78 39.44
C ASN A 38 -21.26 -6.23 39.92
N PHE A 39 -20.23 -6.96 39.50
CA PHE A 39 -20.10 -8.39 39.83
C PHE A 39 -18.86 -8.71 40.66
N GLY A 40 -19.02 -8.63 41.99
CA GLY A 40 -18.17 -9.35 42.95
C GLY A 40 -16.92 -8.63 43.44
N ILE A 41 -17.04 -7.97 44.61
CA ILE A 41 -15.91 -7.57 45.44
C ILE A 41 -15.30 -8.84 46.09
N MET A 42 -14.53 -9.62 45.32
CA MET A 42 -13.55 -10.63 45.78
C MET A 42 -12.87 -11.33 44.58
N ASN A 43 -11.86 -10.68 44.00
CA ASN A 43 -10.67 -11.24 43.32
C ASN A 43 -9.97 -10.19 42.43
N SER A 44 -9.51 -9.10 43.04
CA SER A 44 -8.91 -7.92 42.36
C SER A 44 -7.62 -8.22 41.57
N LEU A 45 -7.04 -9.42 41.69
CA LEU A 45 -5.79 -9.81 41.02
C LEU A 45 -5.96 -10.38 39.61
N PHE A 46 -7.15 -10.85 39.22
CA PHE A 46 -7.33 -11.53 37.92
C PHE A 46 -7.62 -10.58 36.75
N VAL A 47 -8.30 -9.45 36.98
CA VAL A 47 -8.66 -8.51 35.91
C VAL A 47 -7.45 -7.74 35.36
N ALA A 48 -6.42 -7.52 36.21
CA ALA A 48 -5.19 -6.85 35.80
C ALA A 48 -4.32 -7.67 34.82
N LEU A 49 -4.44 -9.02 34.81
CA LEU A 49 -3.68 -9.88 33.89
C LEU A 49 -4.25 -9.93 32.47
N PHE A 50 -5.52 -9.57 32.26
CA PHE A 50 -6.15 -9.57 30.93
C PHE A 50 -6.08 -8.23 30.21
N ALA A 51 -5.45 -7.22 30.83
CA ALA A 51 -4.91 -6.06 30.12
C ALA A 51 -3.61 -6.43 29.36
N VAL A 52 -3.60 -7.59 28.69
CA VAL A 52 -2.63 -7.87 27.62
C VAL A 52 -2.90 -6.81 26.57
N ALA A 53 -2.02 -5.81 26.51
CA ALA A 53 -2.15 -4.71 25.57
C ALA A 53 -2.28 -5.28 24.17
N THR A 54 -3.48 -5.21 23.61
CA THR A 54 -3.71 -5.41 22.18
C THR A 54 -3.08 -4.22 21.49
N VAL A 55 -1.76 -4.32 21.29
CA VAL A 55 -0.99 -3.43 20.44
C VAL A 55 -1.54 -3.64 19.04
N SER A 56 -2.60 -2.88 18.74
CA SER A 56 -3.21 -2.77 17.43
C SER A 56 -2.18 -2.07 16.57
N ALA A 57 -1.27 -2.87 16.00
CA ALA A 57 -0.37 -2.40 14.98
C ALA A 57 -1.23 -1.75 13.90
N SER A 58 -1.00 -0.47 13.63
CA SER A 58 -1.64 0.18 12.49
C SER A 58 -0.92 -0.31 11.24
N PRO A 59 -1.63 -0.59 10.13
CA PRO A 59 -0.98 -0.72 8.84
C PRO A 59 -0.15 0.54 8.56
N PHE A 60 0.98 0.40 7.88
CA PHE A 60 1.80 1.54 7.52
C PHE A 60 1.06 2.34 6.44
N VAL A 61 0.67 3.56 6.79
CA VAL A 61 -0.17 4.41 5.95
C VAL A 61 0.72 5.23 5.03
N PHE A 62 0.55 5.04 3.73
CA PHE A 62 0.93 6.04 2.76
C PHE A 62 0.00 7.24 2.89
N ASP A 63 0.56 8.46 2.97
CA ASP A 63 -0.17 9.73 2.92
C ASP A 63 0.70 10.89 2.38
N ASP A 64 0.15 12.10 2.36
CA ASP A 64 0.86 13.31 1.91
C ASP A 64 1.98 13.77 2.87
N HIS A 65 1.97 13.31 4.12
CA HIS A 65 3.04 13.60 5.09
C HIS A 65 4.26 12.75 4.78
N LEU A 66 4.08 11.45 4.54
CA LEU A 66 5.16 10.56 4.10
C LEU A 66 5.86 11.09 2.84
N VAL A 67 5.11 11.69 1.90
CA VAL A 67 5.68 12.27 0.67
C VAL A 67 6.49 13.56 0.91
N LYS A 68 6.15 14.36 1.92
CA LYS A 68 6.82 15.65 2.23
C LYS A 68 7.95 15.50 3.25
N ASP A 69 7.67 14.76 4.30
CA ASP A 69 8.45 14.70 5.54
C ASP A 69 9.27 13.39 5.62
N GLY A 70 8.97 12.41 4.77
CA GLY A 70 9.58 11.08 4.78
C GLY A 70 9.09 10.23 5.97
N SER A 71 9.86 9.19 6.31
CA SER A 71 9.64 8.42 7.54
C SER A 71 10.94 7.74 7.98
N PRO A 72 11.31 7.78 9.27
CA PRO A 72 12.48 7.05 9.78
C PRO A 72 12.33 5.52 9.66
N LYS A 73 11.09 5.03 9.43
CA LYS A 73 10.80 3.61 9.21
C LYS A 73 11.23 3.09 7.84
N LEU A 74 11.72 3.96 6.96
CA LEU A 74 12.14 3.63 5.60
C LEU A 74 13.63 3.94 5.42
N SER A 75 14.36 2.98 4.83
CA SER A 75 15.75 3.17 4.41
C SER A 75 15.82 3.78 3.00
N VAL A 76 14.85 3.46 2.14
CA VAL A 76 14.66 4.09 0.83
C VAL A 76 13.19 4.50 0.70
N PHE A 77 12.97 5.75 0.30
CA PHE A 77 11.68 6.25 -0.14
C PHE A 77 11.88 7.19 -1.32
N HIS A 78 11.59 6.70 -2.53
CA HIS A 78 11.70 7.46 -3.77
C HIS A 78 10.35 7.48 -4.47
N HIS A 79 9.72 8.65 -4.53
CA HIS A 79 8.43 8.85 -5.18
C HIS A 79 8.55 9.92 -6.27
N VAL A 80 8.17 9.57 -7.50
CA VAL A 80 8.26 10.45 -8.67
C VAL A 80 6.96 10.40 -9.44
N SER A 81 6.42 11.57 -9.77
CA SER A 81 5.20 11.69 -10.57
C SER A 81 5.42 12.57 -11.80
N SER A 82 4.76 12.23 -12.90
CA SER A 82 4.67 13.08 -14.08
C SER A 82 3.25 13.11 -14.61
N SER A 83 2.90 14.21 -15.30
CA SER A 83 1.56 14.44 -15.81
C SER A 83 1.60 15.30 -17.07
N SER A 84 0.84 14.92 -18.09
CA SER A 84 0.63 15.71 -19.31
C SER A 84 -0.86 16.09 -19.44
N GLY A 85 -1.11 17.34 -19.82
CA GLY A 85 -2.44 17.96 -19.82
C GLY A 85 -2.84 18.58 -18.47
N SER A 86 -4.09 19.04 -18.37
CA SER A 86 -4.63 19.73 -17.18
C SER A 86 -5.89 19.04 -16.63
N GLY A 87 -6.17 19.26 -15.34
CA GLY A 87 -7.37 18.79 -14.66
C GLY A 87 -7.40 17.29 -14.34
N SER A 88 -8.63 16.76 -14.27
CA SER A 88 -8.92 15.36 -13.94
C SER A 88 -8.60 14.39 -15.09
N LEU A 89 -8.56 14.88 -16.33
CA LEU A 89 -8.30 14.08 -17.54
C LEU A 89 -6.81 14.05 -17.95
N ALA A 90 -5.94 14.76 -17.24
CA ALA A 90 -4.50 14.75 -17.50
C ALA A 90 -3.91 13.34 -17.32
N SER A 91 -3.21 12.85 -18.36
CA SER A 91 -2.48 11.58 -18.32
C SER A 91 -1.39 11.67 -17.26
N LYS A 92 -1.51 10.87 -16.20
CA LYS A 92 -0.58 10.84 -15.07
C LYS A 92 0.12 9.50 -15.04
N LEU A 93 1.37 9.49 -14.60
CA LEU A 93 2.05 8.29 -14.12
C LEU A 93 2.74 8.64 -12.80
N ARG A 94 2.67 7.74 -11.82
CA ARG A 94 3.47 7.82 -10.60
C ARG A 94 4.27 6.56 -10.42
N PHE A 95 5.49 6.74 -9.91
CA PHE A 95 6.44 5.72 -9.53
C PHE A 95 6.71 5.83 -8.03
N LEU A 96 6.82 4.69 -7.36
CA LEU A 96 7.20 4.57 -5.96
C LEU A 96 8.23 3.46 -5.83
N HIS A 97 9.30 3.70 -5.09
CA HIS A 97 10.22 2.69 -4.60
C HIS A 97 10.41 2.89 -3.10
N LEU A 98 10.13 1.85 -2.32
CA LEU A 98 10.11 1.84 -0.88
C LEU A 98 10.89 0.61 -0.38
N VAL A 99 11.80 0.84 0.55
CA VAL A 99 12.53 -0.21 1.29
C VAL A 99 12.41 0.14 2.77
N PRO A 100 11.85 -0.72 3.63
CA PRO A 100 11.83 -0.50 5.07
C PRO A 100 13.23 -0.38 5.67
N ALA A 101 13.34 0.28 6.83
CA ALA A 101 14.54 0.19 7.65
C ALA A 101 14.55 -1.16 8.41
N ALA A 102 15.73 -1.76 8.60
CA ALA A 102 15.87 -3.13 9.11
C ALA A 102 15.38 -3.30 10.56
N ASP A 103 15.52 -2.26 11.36
CA ASP A 103 15.01 -2.09 12.73
C ASP A 103 13.50 -1.84 12.79
N HIS A 104 12.87 -1.48 11.66
CA HIS A 104 11.47 -1.10 11.55
C HIS A 104 10.61 -2.05 10.70
N LEU A 105 11.13 -3.22 10.31
CA LEU A 105 10.38 -4.25 9.56
C LEU A 105 9.04 -4.65 10.20
N SER A 106 8.96 -4.66 11.53
CA SER A 106 7.72 -4.97 12.27
C SER A 106 6.62 -3.92 12.08
N ALA A 107 6.95 -2.68 11.69
CA ALA A 107 5.96 -1.64 11.40
C ALA A 107 5.13 -1.91 10.12
N PHE A 108 5.48 -2.95 9.36
CA PHE A 108 4.84 -3.35 8.11
C PHE A 108 4.08 -4.68 8.22
N SER A 109 3.97 -5.28 9.42
CA SER A 109 3.30 -6.58 9.63
C SER A 109 1.81 -6.57 9.27
N GLU A 110 1.13 -5.45 9.52
CA GLU A 110 -0.28 -5.26 9.11
C GLU A 110 -0.44 -4.85 7.65
N GLY A 111 0.65 -4.90 6.89
CA GLY A 111 0.73 -4.52 5.51
C GLY A 111 0.71 -3.00 5.32
N LEU A 112 0.51 -2.65 4.06
CA LEU A 112 0.52 -1.28 3.60
C LEU A 112 -0.91 -0.80 3.34
N ALA A 113 -1.22 0.39 3.83
CA ALA A 113 -2.51 1.05 3.63
C ALA A 113 -2.33 2.38 2.89
N SER A 114 -3.38 2.83 2.23
CA SER A 114 -3.48 4.21 1.77
C SER A 114 -4.48 4.99 2.62
N ALA A 115 -4.19 6.26 2.86
CA ALA A 115 -5.21 7.21 3.29
C ALA A 115 -6.44 7.10 2.37
N HIS A 116 -7.61 7.04 2.97
CA HIS A 116 -8.89 6.88 2.30
C HIS A 116 -9.84 7.97 2.78
N PHE A 117 -10.75 8.40 1.91
CA PHE A 117 -11.66 9.50 2.20
C PHE A 117 -12.50 9.29 3.48
N SER A 118 -12.83 8.04 3.84
CA SER A 118 -13.59 7.70 5.04
C SER A 118 -12.80 7.83 6.37
N GLY A 119 -11.58 8.38 6.36
CA GLY A 119 -10.70 8.52 7.53
C GLY A 119 -10.02 7.22 7.99
N SER A 120 -10.63 6.06 7.77
CA SER A 120 -10.02 4.74 8.02
C SER A 120 -9.02 4.37 6.92
N PRO A 121 -7.75 4.04 7.24
CA PRO A 121 -6.78 3.61 6.23
C PRO A 121 -7.24 2.36 5.47
N LYS A 122 -7.12 2.38 4.14
CA LYS A 122 -7.47 1.26 3.27
C LYS A 122 -6.25 0.38 3.07
N VAL A 123 -6.18 -0.73 3.80
CA VAL A 123 -5.17 -1.79 3.62
C VAL A 123 -5.28 -2.38 2.22
N HIS A 124 -4.13 -2.74 1.63
CA HIS A 124 -4.02 -3.47 0.38
C HIS A 124 -3.59 -4.92 0.69
N PRO A 125 -4.53 -5.89 0.80
CA PRO A 125 -4.21 -7.29 1.08
C PRO A 125 -3.11 -7.91 0.20
N PRO A 126 -2.99 -7.60 -1.11
CA PRO A 126 -1.87 -8.11 -1.92
C PRO A 126 -0.47 -7.64 -1.46
N LEU A 127 -0.40 -6.58 -0.64
CA LEU A 127 0.83 -6.10 0.00
C LEU A 127 1.00 -6.53 1.46
N LYS A 128 0.01 -7.19 2.06
CA LYS A 128 0.14 -7.64 3.45
C LYS A 128 1.07 -8.85 3.49
N PRO A 129 2.17 -8.82 4.27
CA PRO A 129 2.99 -10.00 4.50
C PRO A 129 2.15 -11.12 5.15
N ASP A 130 2.44 -12.36 4.79
CA ASP A 130 1.99 -13.51 5.58
C ASP A 130 2.68 -13.54 6.97
N SER A 131 2.22 -14.38 7.90
CA SER A 131 2.60 -14.28 9.33
C SER A 131 4.09 -14.46 9.64
N ASP A 132 4.84 -15.14 8.77
CA ASP A 132 6.29 -15.33 8.88
C ASP A 132 7.10 -14.43 7.90
N GLU A 133 6.40 -13.71 7.02
CA GLU A 133 6.98 -12.80 6.03
C GLU A 133 7.24 -11.40 6.62
N LYS A 134 8.27 -10.73 6.08
CA LYS A 134 8.56 -9.32 6.34
C LYS A 134 8.74 -8.61 5.00
N LEU A 135 8.11 -7.45 4.84
CA LEU A 135 8.31 -6.63 3.64
C LEU A 135 9.79 -6.19 3.54
N VAL A 136 10.45 -6.50 2.43
CA VAL A 136 11.83 -6.10 2.13
C VAL A 136 11.83 -4.93 1.15
N GLU A 137 11.01 -4.99 0.12
CA GLU A 137 10.97 -3.98 -0.94
C GLU A 137 9.57 -3.91 -1.55
N LEU A 138 9.14 -2.70 -1.87
CA LEU A 138 8.00 -2.43 -2.74
C LEU A 138 8.44 -1.45 -3.81
N LEU A 139 8.23 -1.81 -5.06
CA LEU A 139 8.35 -0.91 -6.19
C LEU A 139 7.05 -0.93 -6.98
N GLY A 140 6.49 0.23 -7.31
CA GLY A 140 5.17 0.36 -7.92
C GLY A 140 5.08 1.46 -8.98
N LEU A 141 4.23 1.23 -9.98
CA LEU A 141 3.91 2.14 -11.07
C LEU A 141 2.39 2.18 -11.29
N SER A 142 1.81 3.35 -11.58
CA SER A 142 0.36 3.48 -11.86
C SER A 142 0.02 4.73 -12.68
N ASP A 143 -1.04 4.65 -13.49
CA ASP A 143 -1.66 5.80 -14.19
C ASP A 143 -2.74 6.55 -13.38
N CYS A 144 -3.20 5.94 -12.29
CA CYS A 144 -4.30 6.42 -11.48
C CYS A 144 -5.66 6.60 -12.12
N SER A 145 -5.97 5.68 -13.00
CA SER A 145 -7.35 5.48 -13.43
C SER A 145 -7.59 4.03 -13.80
N LYS A 146 -6.67 3.45 -14.56
CA LYS A 146 -6.83 2.17 -15.25
C LYS A 146 -5.99 1.05 -14.64
N PHE A 147 -4.76 1.31 -14.17
CA PHE A 147 -3.87 0.24 -13.74
C PHE A 147 -2.92 0.58 -12.58
N HIS A 148 -2.49 -0.48 -11.87
CA HIS A 148 -1.30 -0.48 -11.02
C HIS A 148 -0.44 -1.71 -11.37
N ALA A 149 0.87 -1.56 -11.30
CA ALA A 149 1.85 -2.65 -11.38
C ALA A 149 2.79 -2.53 -10.20
N ALA A 150 3.13 -3.63 -9.55
CA ALA A 150 4.07 -3.64 -8.43
C ALA A 150 4.97 -4.89 -8.42
N VAL A 151 6.22 -4.68 -8.03
CA VAL A 151 7.15 -5.72 -7.61
C VAL A 151 7.24 -5.64 -6.09
N VAL A 152 6.99 -6.74 -5.39
CA VAL A 152 6.99 -6.77 -3.93
C VAL A 152 7.85 -7.92 -3.46
N SER A 153 8.88 -7.63 -2.68
CA SER A 153 9.78 -8.65 -2.13
C SER A 153 9.54 -8.81 -0.63
N PHE A 154 9.39 -10.05 -0.20
CA PHE A 154 9.17 -10.44 1.19
C PHE A 154 10.27 -11.40 1.64
N PHE A 155 10.79 -11.25 2.85
CA PHE A 155 11.67 -12.23 3.49
C PHE A 155 10.81 -13.15 4.37
N SER A 156 10.77 -14.44 4.06
CA SER A 156 10.11 -15.45 4.90
C SER A 156 11.08 -15.96 5.95
N SER A 157 10.67 -15.88 7.21
CA SER A 157 11.42 -16.39 8.35
C SER A 157 11.41 -17.92 8.40
N ALA A 158 10.37 -18.57 7.85
CA ALA A 158 10.24 -20.03 7.82
C ALA A 158 11.18 -20.68 6.79
N SER A 159 11.36 -20.08 5.62
CA SER A 159 12.28 -20.59 4.57
C SER A 159 13.67 -19.96 4.61
N SER A 160 13.87 -18.88 5.39
CA SER A 160 15.09 -18.06 5.38
C SER A 160 15.44 -17.53 3.98
N SER A 161 14.44 -17.24 3.15
CA SER A 161 14.61 -16.79 1.76
C SER A 161 13.77 -15.57 1.42
N VAL A 162 14.15 -14.86 0.35
CA VAL A 162 13.37 -13.75 -0.21
C VAL A 162 12.50 -14.26 -1.36
N PHE A 163 11.20 -13.95 -1.31
CA PHE A 163 10.22 -14.22 -2.35
C PHE A 163 9.75 -12.92 -2.98
N THR A 164 9.72 -12.86 -4.32
CA THR A 164 9.22 -11.69 -5.05
C THR A 164 7.88 -12.02 -5.71
N LYS A 165 6.85 -11.25 -5.37
CA LYS A 165 5.48 -11.32 -5.91
C LYS A 165 5.34 -10.22 -6.97
N PHE A 166 4.96 -10.58 -8.19
CA PHE A 166 4.67 -9.64 -9.28
C PHE A 166 3.17 -9.38 -9.33
N LEU A 167 2.73 -8.16 -9.01
CA LEU A 167 1.33 -7.82 -8.84
C LEU A 167 0.87 -6.88 -9.95
N SER A 168 -0.22 -7.21 -10.60
CA SER A 168 -0.97 -6.31 -11.46
C SER A 168 -2.33 -5.97 -10.84
N TRP A 169 -2.84 -4.81 -11.19
CA TRP A 169 -4.23 -4.44 -10.98
C TRP A 169 -4.71 -3.71 -12.21
N GLU A 170 -5.87 -4.11 -12.72
CA GLU A 170 -6.55 -3.42 -13.80
C GLU A 170 -7.96 -3.05 -13.32
N LYS A 171 -8.40 -1.85 -13.71
CA LYS A 171 -9.76 -1.38 -13.45
C LYS A 171 -10.74 -2.41 -14.02
N ASP A 172 -11.82 -2.64 -13.28
CA ASP A 172 -12.90 -3.59 -13.60
C ASP A 172 -12.50 -5.09 -13.56
N LYS A 173 -11.22 -5.46 -13.70
CA LYS A 173 -10.72 -6.84 -13.50
C LYS A 173 -10.22 -7.13 -12.07
N GLY A 174 -9.72 -6.11 -11.37
CA GLY A 174 -9.17 -6.23 -10.01
C GLY A 174 -7.68 -6.58 -9.97
N ALA A 175 -7.22 -7.08 -8.83
CA ALA A 175 -5.83 -7.48 -8.62
C ALA A 175 -5.56 -8.89 -9.16
N SER A 176 -4.34 -9.14 -9.64
CA SER A 176 -3.87 -10.45 -10.10
C SER A 176 -2.37 -10.60 -9.81
N SER A 177 -1.94 -11.82 -9.50
CA SER A 177 -0.51 -12.14 -9.42
C SER A 177 -0.04 -12.67 -10.77
N LEU A 178 1.10 -12.19 -11.22
CA LEU A 178 1.79 -12.63 -12.43
C LEU A 178 2.92 -13.59 -12.07
N SER A 179 3.32 -14.45 -12.99
CA SER A 179 4.33 -15.48 -12.76
C SER A 179 5.76 -14.94 -12.80
N SER A 180 5.97 -13.85 -13.53
CA SER A 180 7.30 -13.38 -13.92
C SER A 180 7.40 -11.87 -14.09
N LEU A 181 8.63 -11.35 -14.02
CA LEU A 181 8.93 -9.96 -14.30
C LEU A 181 8.57 -9.57 -15.74
N SER A 182 8.76 -10.47 -16.71
CA SER A 182 8.41 -10.27 -18.12
C SER A 182 6.91 -10.04 -18.31
N GLU A 183 6.05 -10.84 -17.67
CA GLU A 183 4.60 -10.63 -17.70
C GLU A 183 4.21 -9.27 -17.12
N LEU A 184 4.87 -8.82 -16.04
CA LEU A 184 4.60 -7.51 -15.44
C LEU A 184 5.02 -6.35 -16.36
N VAL A 185 6.17 -6.49 -17.05
CA VAL A 185 6.63 -5.51 -18.04
C VAL A 185 5.69 -5.47 -19.25
N ASP A 186 5.24 -6.62 -19.74
CA ASP A 186 4.27 -6.69 -20.85
C ASP A 186 2.89 -6.14 -20.45
N PHE A 187 2.42 -6.42 -19.23
CA PHE A 187 1.22 -5.82 -18.66
C PHE A 187 1.30 -4.28 -18.66
N VAL A 188 2.41 -3.70 -18.20
CA VAL A 188 2.59 -2.25 -18.22
C VAL A 188 2.69 -1.73 -19.65
N HIS A 189 3.41 -2.41 -20.54
CA HIS A 189 3.54 -2.00 -21.94
C HIS A 189 2.18 -1.90 -22.66
N VAL A 190 1.27 -2.85 -22.42
CA VAL A 190 -0.09 -2.83 -22.96
C VAL A 190 -0.91 -1.63 -22.45
N HIS A 191 -0.63 -1.15 -21.24
CA HIS A 191 -1.35 -0.03 -20.63
C HIS A 191 -0.72 1.35 -20.87
N VAL A 192 0.58 1.42 -21.17
CA VAL A 192 1.28 2.67 -21.49
C VAL A 192 1.07 2.99 -22.98
N ASP A 193 -0.09 3.59 -23.26
CA ASP A 193 -0.46 4.11 -24.57
C ASP A 193 0.47 5.23 -25.08
N LEU A 194 0.29 5.65 -26.34
CA LEU A 194 1.12 6.70 -26.96
C LEU A 194 1.14 8.02 -26.17
N ALA A 195 0.06 8.37 -25.46
CA ALA A 195 0.05 9.57 -24.62
C ALA A 195 0.88 9.35 -23.35
N LEU A 196 0.72 8.20 -22.70
CA LEU A 196 1.47 7.81 -21.51
C LEU A 196 2.97 7.57 -21.78
N LYS A 197 3.39 7.20 -23.01
CA LYS A 197 4.81 7.10 -23.37
C LYS A 197 5.57 8.42 -23.16
N SER A 198 4.97 9.56 -23.50
CA SER A 198 5.58 10.88 -23.24
C SER A 198 5.75 11.13 -21.73
N VAL A 199 4.72 10.82 -20.95
CA VAL A 199 4.71 10.95 -19.49
C VAL A 199 5.74 10.02 -18.83
N PHE A 200 5.95 8.82 -19.40
CA PHE A 200 6.96 7.86 -18.96
C PHE A 200 8.38 8.36 -19.26
N SER A 201 8.63 8.94 -20.44
CA SER A 201 9.91 9.58 -20.74
C SER A 201 10.24 10.69 -19.74
N ASP A 202 9.27 11.52 -19.37
CA ASP A 202 9.45 12.53 -18.33
C ASP A 202 9.66 11.96 -16.92
N LEU A 203 9.06 10.80 -16.58
CA LEU A 203 9.39 10.07 -15.35
C LEU A 203 10.86 9.59 -15.35
N VAL A 204 11.33 9.02 -16.46
CA VAL A 204 12.72 8.58 -16.63
C VAL A 204 13.68 9.77 -16.49
N ARG A 205 13.37 10.90 -17.12
CA ARG A 205 14.14 12.16 -17.00
C ARG A 205 14.18 12.73 -15.58
N LYS A 206 13.12 12.52 -14.79
CA LYS A 206 13.08 12.90 -13.35
C LYS A 206 13.87 11.94 -12.45
N GLY A 207 14.35 10.82 -13.00
CA GLY A 207 15.12 9.80 -12.29
C GLY A 207 14.24 8.71 -11.70
N LEU A 208 14.27 7.52 -12.29
CA LEU A 208 13.76 6.29 -11.67
C LEU A 208 14.90 5.57 -10.94
N SER A 209 14.59 4.76 -9.93
CA SER A 209 15.62 3.93 -9.29
C SER A 209 16.13 2.85 -10.26
N ALA A 210 17.42 2.48 -10.13
CA ALA A 210 18.10 1.52 -10.99
C ALA A 210 17.75 0.06 -10.63
N HIS A 211 16.47 -0.27 -10.67
CA HIS A 211 15.93 -1.60 -10.34
C HIS A 211 15.70 -2.43 -11.61
N VAL A 212 15.76 -3.76 -11.53
CA VAL A 212 15.66 -4.64 -12.71
C VAL A 212 14.36 -4.41 -13.49
N PHE A 213 13.24 -4.15 -12.80
CA PHE A 213 11.97 -3.76 -13.43
C PHE A 213 12.03 -2.45 -14.21
N THR A 214 12.68 -1.40 -13.70
CA THR A 214 12.73 -0.10 -14.39
C THR A 214 13.61 -0.19 -15.63
N HIS A 215 14.73 -0.92 -15.56
CA HIS A 215 15.57 -1.22 -16.73
C HIS A 215 14.83 -2.05 -17.79
N ALA A 216 14.14 -3.13 -17.39
CA ALA A 216 13.38 -3.97 -18.31
C ALA A 216 12.21 -3.20 -18.96
N LEU A 217 11.50 -2.38 -18.17
CA LEU A 217 10.41 -1.54 -18.66
C LEU A 217 10.92 -0.42 -19.60
N HIS A 218 12.04 0.22 -19.27
CA HIS A 218 12.66 1.23 -20.13
C HIS A 218 13.04 0.63 -21.48
N SER A 219 13.71 -0.52 -21.47
CA SER A 219 14.10 -1.28 -22.68
C SER A 219 12.90 -1.71 -23.54
N LYS A 220 11.73 -1.94 -22.95
CA LYS A 220 10.49 -2.29 -23.65
C LYS A 220 9.75 -1.07 -24.24
N LEU A 221 9.91 0.11 -23.62
CA LEU A 221 9.14 1.32 -23.96
C LEU A 221 9.87 2.32 -24.86
N SER A 222 11.20 2.28 -24.88
CA SER A 222 12.09 3.04 -25.78
C SER A 222 11.92 2.63 -27.24
#